data_AF-A0A9E1RFC6-F1
#
_entry.id   AF-A0A9E1RFC6-F1
#
_cell.length_a   1.000
_cell.length_b   1.000
_cell.length_c   1.000
_cell.angle_alpha   90.00
_cell.angle_beta   90.00
_cell.angle_gamma   90.00
#
_symmetry.space_group_name_H-M   'P 1'
#
loop_
_entity.id
_entity.type
_entity.pdbx_description
1 polymer ?
#
loop_
_entity_poly.entity_id
_entity_poly.type
_entity_poly.pdbx_seq_one_letter_code
_entity_poly.pdbx_strand_id
1 'polypeptide(L)'
;MAKKPFINKHGFVEYPFLHDTRKQKNWWFYNLMEDYLKRRARQKAGPNYTRDDCEDDFKRILAETNLKFYVLLPSGMGMEFKLIGKYSTPDLIEIEDPVPYITDKYGGGKFKVNIYHEGTFCGTENYKAHGDPKWVEIEDDNPTG
;
A
#
# COMPACT_ATOMS: atom_id res chain seq x y z
N MET A 1 17.01 3.50 18.09
CA MET A 1 17.54 2.92 16.83
C MET A 1 16.52 1.93 16.30
N ALA A 2 15.94 2.19 15.11
CA ALA A 2 15.02 1.23 14.48
C ALA A 2 15.82 0.00 14.04
N LYS A 3 15.39 -1.20 14.44
CA LYS A 3 16.03 -2.45 14.01
C LYS A 3 15.85 -2.60 12.49
N LYS A 4 16.86 -3.14 11.81
CA LYS A 4 16.80 -3.42 10.37
C LYS A 4 15.84 -4.61 10.11
N PRO A 5 15.17 -4.66 8.94
CA PRO A 5 14.41 -5.83 8.52
C PRO A 5 15.28 -7.09 8.58
N PHE A 6 14.73 -8.19 9.07
CA PHE A 6 15.44 -9.47 9.15
C PHE A 6 14.59 -10.60 8.57
N ILE A 7 15.24 -11.62 8.04
CA ILE A 7 14.53 -12.80 7.54
C ILE A 7 14.31 -13.76 8.71
N ASN A 8 13.05 -14.09 9.00
CA ASN A 8 12.72 -15.00 10.09
C ASN A 8 12.95 -16.47 9.69
N LYS A 9 12.79 -17.40 10.66
CA LYS A 9 13.06 -18.83 10.48
C LYS A 9 12.21 -19.53 9.40
N HIS A 10 11.18 -18.85 8.90
CA HIS A 10 10.29 -19.32 7.85
C HIS A 10 10.59 -18.67 6.48
N GLY A 11 11.61 -17.80 6.41
CA GLY A 11 12.01 -17.13 5.17
C GLY A 11 11.29 -15.81 4.89
N PHE A 12 10.55 -15.24 5.86
CA PHE A 12 9.85 -13.96 5.68
C PHE A 12 10.73 -12.77 6.07
N VAL A 13 10.69 -11.68 5.29
CA VAL A 13 11.22 -10.39 5.72
C VAL A 13 10.30 -9.84 6.81
N GLU A 14 10.73 -9.98 8.05
CA GLU A 14 10.05 -9.45 9.21
C GLU A 14 10.59 -8.05 9.47
N TYR A 15 9.73 -7.07 9.25
CA TYR A 15 10.05 -5.69 9.55
C TYR A 15 9.80 -5.45 11.04
N PRO A 16 10.77 -4.92 11.81
CA PRO A 16 10.63 -4.69 13.25
C PRO A 16 9.49 -3.75 13.66
N PHE A 17 8.88 -3.05 12.70
CA PHE A 17 7.67 -2.27 12.93
C PHE A 17 6.40 -3.12 13.08
N LEU A 18 6.40 -4.40 12.69
CA LEU A 18 5.28 -5.34 12.90
C LEU A 18 4.99 -5.61 14.39
N HIS A 19 5.95 -5.29 15.28
CA HIS A 19 5.82 -5.45 16.73
C HIS A 19 5.67 -4.11 17.48
N ASP A 20 5.48 -2.99 16.77
CA ASP A 20 5.24 -1.69 17.39
C ASP A 20 3.75 -1.56 17.75
N THR A 21 3.44 -1.72 19.04
CA THR A 21 2.07 -1.63 19.57
C THR A 21 1.41 -0.26 19.37
N ARG A 22 2.19 0.78 19.02
CA ARG A 22 1.66 2.11 18.65
C ARG A 22 1.11 2.18 17.23
N LYS A 23 1.22 1.09 16.45
CA LYS A 23 0.86 0.98 15.02
C LYS A 23 -0.30 0.02 14.76
N GLN A 24 -1.10 -0.26 15.77
CA GLN A 24 -2.28 -1.08 15.61
C GLN A 24 -3.36 -0.27 14.87
N LYS A 25 -3.76 -0.79 13.71
CA LYS A 25 -4.74 -0.28 12.71
C LYS A 25 -4.17 0.62 11.60
N ASN A 26 -4.33 0.17 10.35
CA ASN A 26 -4.19 0.94 9.09
C ASN A 26 -2.81 1.50 8.74
N TRP A 27 -1.75 0.99 9.37
CA TRP A 27 -0.39 1.48 9.16
C TRP A 27 0.12 1.27 7.73
N TRP A 28 -0.41 0.28 7.01
CA TRP A 28 -0.02 0.03 5.62
C TRP A 28 -0.47 1.15 4.67
N PHE A 29 -1.61 1.80 4.93
CA PHE A 29 -2.01 3.01 4.19
C PHE A 29 -1.06 4.17 4.46
N TYR A 30 -0.66 4.38 5.72
CA TYR A 30 0.31 5.43 6.04
C TYR A 30 1.64 5.19 5.34
N ASN A 31 2.15 3.94 5.34
CA ASN A 31 3.36 3.58 4.62
C ASN A 31 3.24 3.85 3.11
N LEU A 32 2.11 3.46 2.51
CA LEU A 32 1.81 3.73 1.11
C LEU A 32 1.82 5.23 0.78
N MET A 33 1.41 6.08 1.73
CA MET A 33 1.29 7.52 1.53
C MET A 33 2.45 8.34 2.10
N GLU A 34 3.42 7.72 2.78
CA GLU A 34 4.38 8.43 3.63
C GLU A 34 5.13 9.53 2.87
N ASP A 35 5.65 9.23 1.69
CA ASP A 35 6.37 10.21 0.87
C ASP A 35 5.45 11.32 0.36
N TYR A 36 4.19 11.01 0.06
CA TYR A 36 3.20 12.01 -0.32
C TYR A 36 2.86 12.94 0.83
N LEU A 37 2.64 12.40 2.02
CA LEU A 37 2.37 13.17 3.24
C LEU A 37 3.56 14.07 3.60
N LYS A 38 4.79 13.56 3.52
CA LYS A 38 6.01 14.39 3.74
C LYS A 38 6.11 15.54 2.75
N ARG A 39 5.80 15.31 1.47
CA ARG A 39 5.79 16.38 0.44
C ARG A 39 4.75 17.45 0.79
N ARG A 40 3.55 17.04 1.18
CA ARG A 40 2.45 17.95 1.55
C ARG A 40 2.73 18.72 2.83
N ALA A 41 3.22 18.04 3.87
CA ALA A 41 3.62 18.66 5.13
C ALA A 41 4.72 19.70 4.89
N ARG A 42 5.73 19.37 4.06
CA ARG A 42 6.78 20.33 3.69
C ARG A 42 6.24 21.54 2.93
N GLN A 43 5.25 21.37 2.05
CA GLN A 43 4.62 22.48 1.34
C GLN A 43 3.79 23.37 2.27
N LYS A 44 3.10 22.79 3.25
CA LYS A 44 2.22 23.50 4.18
C LYS A 44 2.96 24.18 5.33
N ALA A 45 3.88 23.48 5.98
CA ALA A 45 4.58 23.90 7.20
C ALA A 45 6.06 24.28 6.97
N GLY A 46 6.57 24.11 5.74
CA GLY A 46 7.95 24.41 5.40
C GLY A 46 8.94 23.28 5.76
N PRO A 47 10.26 23.55 5.71
CA PRO A 47 11.28 22.51 5.89
C PRO A 47 11.33 21.89 7.29
N ASN A 48 10.74 22.54 8.30
CA ASN A 48 10.72 22.07 9.68
C ASN A 48 9.41 21.35 10.04
N TYR A 49 8.69 20.81 9.04
CA TYR A 49 7.48 20.05 9.28
C TYR A 49 7.75 18.89 10.25
N THR A 50 6.75 18.60 11.07
CA THR A 50 6.80 17.58 12.11
C THR A 50 6.12 16.30 11.63
N ARG A 51 6.27 15.24 12.42
CA ARG A 51 5.52 14.01 12.19
C ARG A 51 4.01 14.22 12.39
N ASP A 52 3.63 15.03 13.35
CA ASP A 52 2.23 15.32 13.66
C ASP A 52 1.55 16.02 12.47
N ASP A 53 2.27 16.88 11.75
CA ASP A 53 1.77 17.49 10.50
C ASP A 53 1.39 16.44 9.44
N CYS A 54 2.19 15.36 9.31
CA CYS A 54 1.89 14.25 8.41
C CYS A 54 0.72 13.40 8.91
N GLU A 55 0.66 13.12 10.21
CA GLU A 55 -0.42 12.30 10.80
C GLU A 55 -1.77 13.02 10.75
N ASP A 56 -1.79 14.34 10.96
CA ASP A 56 -3.01 15.14 10.85
C ASP A 56 -3.49 15.25 9.40
N ASP A 57 -2.57 15.42 8.44
CA ASP A 57 -2.93 15.41 7.03
C ASP A 57 -3.44 14.02 6.60
N PHE A 58 -2.80 12.94 7.07
CA PHE A 58 -3.24 11.57 6.82
C PHE A 58 -4.66 11.32 7.29
N LYS A 59 -5.01 11.66 8.53
CA LYS A 59 -6.37 11.52 9.07
C LYS A 59 -7.41 12.26 8.24
N ARG A 60 -7.04 13.40 7.66
CA ARG A 60 -7.93 14.21 6.83
C ARG A 60 -8.19 13.58 5.48
N ILE A 61 -7.15 13.11 4.79
CA ILE A 61 -7.25 12.73 3.38
C ILE A 61 -7.48 11.23 3.15
N LEU A 62 -7.26 10.39 4.16
CA LEU A 62 -7.28 8.94 4.00
C LEU A 62 -8.60 8.43 3.39
N ALA A 63 -9.74 8.92 3.86
CA ALA A 63 -11.06 8.49 3.37
C ALA A 63 -11.32 8.90 1.90
N GLU A 64 -10.58 9.87 1.37
CA GLU A 64 -10.72 10.41 0.01
C GLU A 64 -9.79 9.71 -0.99
N THR A 65 -9.01 8.73 -0.53
CA THR A 65 -8.05 8.01 -1.37
C THR A 65 -8.65 6.78 -2.03
N ASN A 66 -8.08 6.44 -3.20
CA ASN A 66 -8.43 5.27 -3.98
C ASN A 66 -7.22 4.37 -4.16
N LEU A 67 -7.45 3.07 -4.28
CA LEU A 67 -6.41 2.07 -4.49
C LEU A 67 -6.64 1.28 -5.77
N LYS A 68 -5.55 1.02 -6.48
CA LYS A 68 -5.51 0.06 -7.59
C LYS A 68 -4.59 -1.10 -7.22
N PHE A 69 -5.12 -2.31 -7.37
CA PHE A 69 -4.40 -3.56 -7.13
C PHE A 69 -4.03 -4.16 -8.48
N TYR A 70 -2.76 -4.51 -8.63
CA TYR A 70 -2.22 -5.13 -9.84
C TYR A 70 -1.60 -6.48 -9.51
N VAL A 71 -1.79 -7.47 -10.38
CA VAL A 71 -0.91 -8.64 -10.43
C VAL A 71 0.27 -8.36 -11.36
N LEU A 72 1.44 -8.85 -10.95
CA LEU A 72 2.71 -8.68 -11.62
C LEU A 72 3.09 -9.99 -12.29
N LEU A 73 3.04 -10.02 -13.62
CA LEU A 73 3.37 -11.19 -14.43
C LEU A 73 4.70 -10.98 -15.17
N PRO A 74 5.61 -11.97 -15.15
CA PRO A 74 6.77 -11.94 -16.04
C PRO A 74 6.30 -11.94 -17.50
N SER A 75 6.81 -11.01 -18.31
CA SER A 75 6.49 -10.92 -19.74
C SER A 75 7.76 -10.61 -20.53
N GLY A 76 8.31 -11.64 -21.18
CA GLY A 76 9.61 -11.57 -21.84
C GLY A 76 10.72 -11.12 -20.88
N MET A 77 11.38 -10.01 -21.21
CA MET A 77 12.43 -9.37 -20.39
C MET A 77 11.87 -8.38 -19.35
N GLY A 78 10.56 -8.21 -19.27
CA GLY A 78 9.90 -7.20 -18.44
C GLY A 78 8.82 -7.78 -17.52
N MET A 79 8.03 -6.86 -16.98
CA MET A 79 6.89 -7.16 -16.12
C MET A 79 5.63 -6.53 -16.72
N GLU A 80 4.58 -7.32 -16.84
CA GLU A 80 3.24 -6.87 -17.17
C GLU A 80 2.46 -6.64 -15.87
N PHE A 81 1.74 -5.52 -15.82
CA PHE A 81 0.88 -5.17 -14.69
C PHE A 81 -0.57 -5.30 -15.15
N LYS A 82 -1.27 -6.30 -14.64
CA LYS A 82 -2.70 -6.46 -14.91
C LYS A 82 -3.50 -5.94 -13.75
N LEU A 83 -4.43 -5.04 -14.00
CA LEU A 83 -5.32 -4.50 -12.99
C LEU A 83 -6.30 -5.61 -12.56
N ILE A 84 -6.43 -5.84 -11.26
CA ILE A 84 -7.27 -6.91 -10.69
C ILE A 84 -8.28 -6.39 -9.66
N GLY A 85 -8.15 -5.12 -9.26
CA GLY A 85 -9.08 -4.52 -8.31
C GLY A 85 -8.93 -3.02 -8.18
N LYS A 86 -10.07 -2.37 -7.92
CA LYS A 86 -10.21 -0.94 -7.63
C LYS A 86 -11.01 -0.80 -6.34
N TYR A 87 -10.55 0.08 -5.45
CA TYR A 87 -11.16 0.26 -4.14
C TYR A 87 -11.12 1.72 -3.74
N SER A 88 -12.12 2.16 -2.99
CA SER A 88 -11.96 3.32 -2.12
C SER A 88 -11.30 2.86 -0.81
N THR A 89 -10.54 3.73 -0.16
CA THR A 89 -9.95 3.39 1.14
C THR A 89 -10.99 3.02 2.21
N PRO A 90 -12.17 3.66 2.31
CA PRO A 90 -13.23 3.21 3.22
C PRO A 90 -13.62 1.74 3.08
N ASP A 91 -13.55 1.16 1.87
CA ASP A 91 -13.86 -0.28 1.65
C ASP A 91 -12.83 -1.23 2.27
N LEU A 92 -11.63 -0.71 2.56
CA LEU A 92 -10.46 -1.47 3.01
C LEU A 92 -9.97 -1.01 4.40
N ILE A 93 -10.69 -0.10 5.06
CA ILE A 93 -10.24 0.55 6.30
C ILE A 93 -10.17 -0.38 7.51
N GLU A 94 -10.80 -1.55 7.44
CA GLU A 94 -10.73 -2.58 8.48
C GLU A 94 -9.54 -3.55 8.26
N ILE A 95 -8.83 -3.41 7.13
CA ILE A 95 -7.68 -4.27 6.80
C ILE A 95 -6.44 -3.74 7.52
N GLU A 96 -5.99 -4.49 8.52
CA GLU A 96 -4.75 -4.17 9.25
C GLU A 96 -3.49 -4.64 8.51
N ASP A 97 -3.56 -5.81 7.88
CA ASP A 97 -2.50 -6.40 7.04
C ASP A 97 -3.07 -6.73 5.66
N PRO A 98 -2.53 -6.13 4.57
CA PRO A 98 -3.01 -6.40 3.22
C PRO A 98 -2.67 -7.81 2.73
N VAL A 99 -1.66 -8.51 3.27
CA VAL A 99 -1.20 -9.81 2.74
C VAL A 99 -2.26 -10.91 2.91
N PRO A 100 -2.86 -11.13 4.10
CA PRO A 100 -3.96 -12.08 4.26
C PRO A 100 -5.16 -11.77 3.35
N TYR A 101 -5.56 -10.49 3.26
CA TYR A 101 -6.65 -10.07 2.39
C TYR A 101 -6.36 -10.37 0.91
N ILE A 102 -5.16 -10.02 0.43
CA ILE A 102 -4.72 -10.32 -0.95
C ILE A 102 -4.70 -11.82 -1.20
N THR A 103 -4.20 -12.61 -0.24
CA THR A 103 -4.12 -14.07 -0.37
C THR A 103 -5.50 -14.71 -0.46
N ASP A 104 -6.45 -14.28 0.39
CA ASP A 104 -7.82 -14.80 0.39
C ASP A 104 -8.54 -14.45 -0.93
N LYS A 105 -8.47 -13.16 -1.30
CA LYS A 105 -9.22 -12.60 -2.44
C LYS A 105 -8.64 -12.96 -3.80
N TYR A 106 -7.32 -12.96 -3.95
CA TYR A 106 -6.63 -13.10 -5.24
C TYR A 106 -5.75 -14.34 -5.36
N GLY A 107 -5.59 -15.10 -4.27
CA GLY A 107 -4.72 -16.29 -4.25
C GLY A 107 -3.24 -15.93 -4.34
N GLY A 108 -2.43 -16.85 -4.85
CA GLY A 108 -0.99 -16.67 -4.97
C GLY A 108 -0.57 -15.76 -6.12
N GLY A 109 0.52 -15.03 -5.92
CA GLY A 109 1.06 -14.11 -6.92
C GLY A 109 2.01 -13.06 -6.35
N LYS A 110 2.55 -12.25 -7.26
CA LYS A 110 3.21 -10.98 -6.93
C LYS A 110 2.22 -9.87 -7.23
N PHE A 111 2.06 -8.94 -6.29
CA PHE A 111 1.07 -7.88 -6.38
C PHE A 111 1.73 -6.53 -6.16
N LYS A 112 1.13 -5.50 -6.73
CA LYS A 112 1.46 -4.10 -6.46
C LYS A 112 0.17 -3.39 -6.11
N VAL A 113 0.20 -2.61 -5.05
CA VAL A 113 -0.91 -1.73 -4.68
C VAL A 113 -0.44 -0.30 -4.84
N ASN A 114 -1.19 0.49 -5.59
CA ASN A 114 -0.98 1.92 -5.73
C ASN A 114 -2.11 2.65 -5.00
N ILE A 115 -1.79 3.76 -4.36
CA ILE A 115 -2.76 4.65 -3.73
C ILE A 115 -2.74 6.02 -4.39
N TYR A 116 -3.92 6.61 -4.55
CA TYR A 116 -4.16 7.87 -5.23
C TYR A 116 -5.02 8.77 -4.35
N HIS A 117 -4.78 10.08 -4.41
CA HIS A 117 -5.59 11.11 -3.78
C HIS A 117 -5.88 12.17 -4.84
N GLU A 118 -7.16 12.41 -5.16
CA GLU A 118 -7.59 13.37 -6.19
C GLU A 118 -6.88 13.14 -7.55
N GLY A 119 -6.80 11.89 -8.02
CA GLY A 119 -6.09 11.52 -9.25
C GLY A 119 -4.56 11.65 -9.19
N THR A 120 -4.00 12.10 -8.06
CA THR A 120 -2.56 12.18 -7.87
C THR A 120 -2.02 10.90 -7.26
N PHE A 121 -1.01 10.30 -7.88
CA PHE A 121 -0.29 9.17 -7.31
C PHE A 121 0.40 9.55 -5.99
N CYS A 122 0.04 8.86 -4.91
CA CYS A 122 0.60 9.10 -3.58
C CYS A 122 1.77 8.15 -3.30
N GLY A 123 1.63 6.88 -3.63
CA GLY A 123 2.69 5.89 -3.46
C GLY A 123 2.27 4.46 -3.78
N THR A 124 3.20 3.52 -3.58
CA THR A 124 3.06 2.13 -4.00
C THR A 124 3.81 1.18 -3.08
N GLU A 125 3.33 -0.04 -2.94
CA GLU A 125 3.98 -1.12 -2.21
C GLU A 125 3.78 -2.44 -2.97
N ASN A 126 4.78 -3.33 -2.90
CA ASN A 126 4.69 -4.65 -3.53
C ASN A 126 4.45 -5.73 -2.47
N TYR A 127 3.55 -6.65 -2.77
CA TYR A 127 3.20 -7.78 -1.91
C TYR A 127 3.44 -9.10 -2.63
N LYS A 128 3.64 -10.16 -1.85
CA LYS A 128 3.72 -11.52 -2.36
C LYS A 128 2.80 -12.41 -1.53
N ALA A 129 1.88 -13.09 -2.20
CA ALA A 129 1.02 -14.10 -1.59
C ALA A 129 1.38 -15.48 -2.13
N HIS A 130 1.16 -16.51 -1.32
CA HIS A 130 1.42 -17.91 -1.65
C HIS A 130 0.12 -18.64 -1.99
N GLY A 131 0.22 -19.73 -2.76
CA GLY A 131 -0.93 -20.54 -3.19
C GLY A 131 -1.19 -20.45 -4.69
N ASP A 132 -2.32 -21.00 -5.12
CA ASP A 132 -2.76 -20.94 -6.51
C ASP A 132 -3.39 -19.56 -6.83
N PRO A 133 -3.17 -19.02 -8.03
CA PRO A 133 -3.75 -17.75 -8.43
C PRO A 133 -5.28 -17.85 -8.56
N LYS A 134 -5.99 -16.84 -8.04
CA LYS A 134 -7.46 -16.67 -8.17
C LYS A 134 -7.86 -15.35 -8.83
N TRP A 135 -6.89 -14.47 -9.09
CA TRP A 135 -7.13 -13.15 -9.67
C TRP A 135 -7.66 -13.24 -11.10
N VAL A 136 -8.44 -12.23 -11.47
CA VAL A 136 -8.96 -12.03 -12.83
C VAL A 136 -8.68 -10.58 -13.20
N GLU A 137 -8.23 -10.37 -14.44
CA GLU A 137 -8.01 -9.02 -14.96
C GLU A 137 -9.35 -8.28 -15.11
N ILE A 138 -9.36 -6.99 -14.76
CA ILE A 138 -10.51 -6.12 -14.91
C ILE A 138 -10.17 -4.93 -15.82
N GLU A 139 -11.19 -4.32 -16.42
CA GLU A 139 -11.00 -3.14 -17.27
C GLU A 139 -10.57 -1.90 -16.47
N ASP A 140 -9.68 -1.09 -17.07
CA ASP A 140 -9.31 0.21 -16.51
C ASP A 140 -10.12 1.36 -17.13
N ASP A 141 -11.36 1.54 -16.67
CA ASP A 141 -12.26 2.63 -17.09
C ASP A 141 -11.81 4.05 -16.65
N ASN A 142 -10.79 4.18 -15.80
CA ASN A 142 -10.27 5.47 -15.36
C ASN A 142 -8.74 5.41 -15.14
N PRO A 143 -7.92 5.64 -16.19
CA PRO A 143 -6.47 5.44 -16.11
C PRO A 143 -5.74 6.39 -15.15
N THR A 144 -6.34 7.52 -14.80
CA THR A 144 -5.72 8.57 -13.97
C THR A 144 -5.91 8.43 -12.46
N GLY A 145 -6.78 7.54 -12.00
CA GLY A 145 -7.12 7.43 -10.57
C GLY A 145 -8.01 8.54 -10.06
#